data_AF-A0A3C0AFJ7-F1
#
_entry.id   AF-A0A3C0AFJ7-F1
#
_cell.length_a   1.000
_cell.length_b   1.000
_cell.length_c   1.000
_cell.angle_alpha   90.00
_cell.angle_beta   90.00
_cell.angle_gamma   90.00
#
_symmetry.space_group_name_H-M   'P 1'
#
loop_
_entity.id
_entity.type
_entity.pdbx_description
1 polymer ?
#
loop_
_entity_poly.entity_id
_entity_poly.type
_entity_poly.pdbx_seq_one_letter_code
_entity_poly.pdbx_strand_id
1 'polypeptide(L)'
;MSAAKFIAASRAPSGTKRFSHYAALPKSTGKQIAPAEFTFPLPPWNTFMPVQSLFQSVILEGKQPGPHLLILGGIHGDEYEPMAAVRKLITSIDKSKLTGKVTLVPVVNEPAYERTSRTGPDDLDLARTFPGSPDGTITEQIASQA
;
A
#
# COMPACT_ATOMS: atom_id res chain seq x y z
N MET A 1 -15.47 -5.71 -49.90
CA MET A 1 -14.59 -6.89 -49.82
C MET A 1 -13.32 -6.40 -49.13
N SER A 2 -13.16 -6.64 -47.82
CA SER A 2 -12.51 -7.84 -47.22
C SER A 2 -11.03 -7.91 -47.62
N ALA A 3 -10.03 -8.01 -46.75
CA ALA A 3 -9.91 -7.99 -45.29
C ALA A 3 -8.42 -7.71 -45.02
N ALA A 4 -8.09 -6.94 -43.97
CA ALA A 4 -6.72 -6.80 -43.48
C ALA A 4 -6.44 -7.91 -42.45
N LYS A 5 -5.33 -8.64 -42.62
CA LYS A 5 -4.80 -9.68 -41.72
C LYS A 5 -3.46 -9.19 -41.14
N PHE A 6 -3.40 -9.03 -39.81
CA PHE A 6 -2.43 -9.59 -38.82
C PHE A 6 -0.95 -9.78 -39.26
N ILE A 7 0.14 -9.40 -38.54
CA ILE A 7 0.52 -9.56 -37.11
C ILE A 7 1.78 -8.72 -36.73
N ALA A 8 1.83 -8.30 -35.45
CA ALA A 8 2.93 -7.99 -34.51
C ALA A 8 4.05 -6.96 -34.81
N ALA A 9 4.17 -5.95 -33.94
CA ALA A 9 5.06 -5.95 -32.75
C ALA A 9 5.41 -4.51 -32.34
N SER A 10 5.04 -4.06 -31.13
CA SER A 10 5.82 -3.00 -30.45
C SER A 10 5.59 -2.98 -28.94
N ARG A 11 6.72 -3.10 -28.24
CA ARG A 11 7.01 -2.98 -26.81
C ARG A 11 6.14 -1.98 -26.02
N ALA A 12 5.75 -2.40 -24.83
CA ALA A 12 5.26 -1.55 -23.75
C ALA A 12 6.41 -0.73 -23.11
N PRO A 13 6.15 0.51 -22.63
CA PRO A 13 7.11 1.26 -21.84
C PRO A 13 7.14 0.75 -20.39
N SER A 14 8.31 0.28 -19.97
CA SER A 14 8.64 -0.05 -18.59
C SER A 14 8.95 1.23 -17.80
N GLY A 15 8.27 1.48 -16.68
CA GLY A 15 8.58 2.64 -15.86
C GLY A 15 7.71 2.86 -14.63
N THR A 16 7.51 1.83 -13.80
CA THR A 16 6.97 2.04 -12.44
C THR A 16 8.15 2.17 -11.48
N LYS A 17 8.39 3.39 -10.96
CA LYS A 17 9.37 3.64 -9.90
C LYS A 17 8.97 2.82 -8.66
N ARG A 18 9.72 1.76 -8.38
CA ARG A 18 9.67 1.02 -7.10
C ARG A 18 10.30 1.90 -6.03
N PHE A 19 9.55 2.26 -5.00
CA PHE A 19 10.11 2.74 -3.74
C PHE A 19 10.13 1.57 -2.77
N SER A 20 11.27 0.88 -2.69
CA SER A 20 11.55 -0.12 -1.64
C SER A 20 12.06 0.61 -0.41
N HIS A 21 11.22 0.82 0.60
CA HIS A 21 11.61 1.37 1.90
C HIS A 21 11.85 0.25 2.91
N TYR A 22 12.80 -0.64 2.62
CA TYR A 22 13.50 -1.41 3.66
C TYR A 22 14.96 -1.55 3.22
N ALA A 23 15.79 -0.60 3.66
CA ALA A 23 17.22 -0.67 3.46
C ALA A 23 17.80 -1.73 4.41
N ALA A 24 18.32 -2.83 3.86
CA ALA A 24 19.19 -3.73 4.60
C ALA A 24 20.45 -2.96 5.05
N LEU A 25 20.78 -3.05 6.35
CA LEU A 25 22.02 -2.47 6.88
C LEU A 25 23.24 -3.17 6.25
N PRO A 26 24.16 -2.45 5.60
CA PRO A 26 25.34 -3.06 5.01
C PRO A 26 26.32 -3.49 6.10
N LYS A 27 26.82 -4.73 6.00
CA LYS A 27 27.95 -5.22 6.79
C LYS A 27 29.19 -4.38 6.46
N SER A 28 29.82 -3.80 7.49
CA SER A 28 30.95 -2.89 7.36
C SER A 28 32.16 -3.60 6.73
N THR A 29 32.51 -3.19 5.51
CA THR A 29 33.83 -3.49 4.93
C THR A 29 34.68 -2.22 5.09
N GLY A 30 35.76 -2.32 5.85
CA GLY A 30 36.55 -1.19 6.32
C GLY A 30 37.25 -0.41 5.21
N LYS A 31 36.59 0.64 4.71
CA LYS A 31 37.26 1.71 3.96
C LYS A 31 36.84 3.04 4.59
N GLN A 32 37.78 3.67 5.28
CA GLN A 32 37.56 4.96 5.95
C GLN A 32 37.41 6.05 4.88
N ILE A 33 36.16 6.44 4.65
CA ILE A 33 35.78 7.62 3.87
C ILE A 33 35.60 8.77 4.85
N ALA A 34 36.21 9.93 4.56
CA ALA A 34 36.07 11.13 5.37
C ALA A 34 34.58 11.52 5.50
N PRO A 35 34.12 11.99 6.66
CA PRO A 35 32.71 12.32 6.86
C PRO A 35 32.36 13.53 5.99
N ALA A 36 31.60 13.30 4.92
CA ALA A 36 30.85 14.39 4.31
C ALA A 36 29.81 14.81 5.36
N GLU A 37 29.86 16.07 5.80
CA GLU A 37 28.81 16.68 6.62
C GLU A 37 27.52 16.74 5.80
N PHE A 38 26.79 15.64 5.76
CA PHE A 38 25.45 15.57 5.22
C PHE A 38 24.50 16.11 6.29
N THR A 39 24.35 17.43 6.31
CA THR A 39 23.32 18.10 7.10
C THR A 39 21.98 17.79 6.44
N PHE A 40 21.29 16.76 6.93
CA PHE A 40 19.87 16.59 6.64
C PHE A 40 19.13 17.79 7.25
N PRO A 41 18.47 18.65 6.47
CA PRO A 41 17.69 19.74 7.04
C PRO A 41 16.53 19.11 7.82
N LEU A 42 16.63 19.11 9.15
CA LEU A 42 15.50 18.73 10.00
C LEU A 42 14.37 19.72 9.74
N PRO A 43 13.13 19.25 9.49
CA PRO A 43 12.01 20.16 9.37
C PRO A 43 11.84 20.95 10.68
N PRO A 44 11.37 22.21 10.62
CA PRO A 44 11.15 23.01 11.81
C PRO A 44 10.20 22.28 12.76
N TRP A 45 10.44 22.43 14.06
CA TRP A 45 9.77 21.74 15.17
C TRP A 45 8.24 21.87 15.22
N ASN A 46 7.63 22.68 14.32
CA ASN A 46 6.19 22.85 14.14
C ASN A 46 5.64 22.18 12.86
N THR A 47 6.39 21.31 12.20
CA THR A 47 5.90 20.62 10.99
C THR A 47 5.03 19.45 11.41
N PHE A 48 3.71 19.60 11.24
CA PHE A 48 2.77 18.48 11.31
C PHE A 48 3.12 17.49 10.19
N MET A 49 3.89 16.46 10.52
CA MET A 49 4.06 15.30 9.65
C MET A 49 2.70 14.60 9.65
N PRO A 50 2.00 14.49 8.49
CA PRO A 50 0.83 13.62 8.45
C PRO A 50 1.30 12.23 8.88
N VAL A 51 0.59 11.60 9.82
CA VAL A 51 0.82 10.19 10.14
C VAL A 51 0.71 9.46 8.81
N GLN A 52 1.84 8.98 8.29
CA GLN A 52 1.90 8.32 7.00
C GLN A 52 1.10 7.04 7.16
N SER A 53 -0.01 6.92 6.42
CA SER A 53 -0.80 5.70 6.44
C SER A 53 0.09 4.50 6.08
N LEU A 54 -0.02 3.44 6.86
CA LEU A 54 0.81 2.23 6.71
C LEU A 54 0.40 1.34 5.53
N PHE A 55 -0.66 1.70 4.81
CA PHE A 55 -1.16 0.99 3.64
C PHE A 55 -1.77 1.95 2.62
N GLN A 56 -1.79 1.55 1.36
CA GLN A 56 -2.39 2.37 0.29
C GLN A 56 -3.91 2.19 0.21
N SER A 57 -4.64 3.31 0.23
CA SER A 57 -6.10 3.33 0.03
C SER A 57 -6.50 4.16 -1.18
N VAL A 58 -7.60 3.79 -1.82
CA VAL A 58 -8.26 4.57 -2.87
C VAL A 58 -9.67 4.93 -2.40
N ILE A 59 -9.98 6.22 -2.44
CA ILE A 59 -11.29 6.74 -2.06
C ILE A 59 -12.04 7.14 -3.33
N LEU A 60 -13.24 6.58 -3.50
CA LEU A 60 -14.18 6.98 -4.55
C LEU A 60 -15.40 7.62 -3.89
N GLU A 61 -15.71 8.85 -4.28
CA GLU A 61 -16.85 9.61 -3.76
C GLU A 61 -17.88 9.82 -4.85
N GLY A 62 -19.14 9.59 -4.49
CA GLY A 62 -20.31 9.86 -5.31
C GLY A 62 -20.70 11.34 -5.26
N LYS A 63 -21.58 11.76 -6.18
CA LYS A 63 -22.06 13.15 -6.22
C LYS A 63 -23.00 13.49 -5.07
N GLN A 64 -23.71 12.50 -4.56
CA GLN A 64 -24.67 12.66 -3.47
C GLN A 64 -24.07 12.14 -2.17
N PRO A 65 -24.29 12.83 -1.03
CA PRO A 65 -23.89 12.32 0.26
C PRO A 65 -24.64 11.01 0.58
N GLY A 66 -24.04 10.16 1.41
CA GLY A 66 -24.57 8.83 1.69
C GLY A 66 -23.64 8.02 2.59
N PRO A 67 -23.91 6.71 2.73
CA PRO A 67 -23.11 5.83 3.58
C PRO A 67 -21.66 5.74 3.11
N HIS A 68 -20.77 5.39 4.04
CA HIS A 68 -19.37 5.11 3.74
C HIS A 68 -19.11 3.61 3.88
N LEU A 69 -18.69 2.96 2.80
CA LEU A 69 -18.27 1.57 2.77
C LEU A 69 -16.74 1.47 2.78
N LEU A 70 -16.19 0.62 3.65
CA LEU A 70 -14.78 0.23 3.64
C LEU A 70 -14.66 -1.20 3.10
N ILE A 71 -13.75 -1.42 2.15
CA ILE A 71 -13.42 -2.75 1.64
C ILE A 71 -11.91 -2.97 1.78
N LEU A 72 -11.55 -3.97 2.57
CA LEU A 72 -10.17 -4.38 2.81
C LEU A 72 -9.87 -5.69 2.07
N GLY A 73 -8.73 -5.72 1.40
CA GLY A 73 -8.09 -6.92 0.88
C GLY A 73 -6.70 -7.08 1.51
N GLY A 74 -6.15 -8.30 1.44
CA GLY A 74 -4.81 -8.58 1.94
C GLY A 74 -4.66 -8.41 3.46
N ILE A 75 -5.64 -8.92 4.22
CA ILE A 75 -5.52 -9.09 5.68
C ILE A 75 -4.39 -10.07 5.99
N HIS A 76 -4.36 -11.18 5.24
CA HIS A 76 -3.23 -12.09 5.15
C HIS A 76 -2.48 -11.82 3.85
N GLY A 77 -1.15 -11.96 3.88
CA GLY A 77 -0.26 -11.63 2.76
C GLY A 77 -0.19 -12.70 1.67
N ASP A 78 -0.69 -13.89 1.95
CA ASP A 78 -0.72 -15.07 1.07
C ASP A 78 -2.10 -15.32 0.42
N GLU A 79 -3.05 -14.39 0.58
CA GLU A 79 -4.40 -14.46 0.02
C GLU A 79 -4.61 -13.42 -1.12
N TYR A 80 -4.34 -13.81 -2.36
CA TYR A 80 -4.23 -12.87 -3.49
C TYR A 80 -5.57 -12.51 -4.16
N GLU A 81 -6.53 -13.42 -4.14
CA GLU A 81 -7.85 -13.27 -4.75
C GLU A 81 -8.60 -12.03 -4.25
N PRO A 82 -8.72 -11.77 -2.93
CA PRO A 82 -9.37 -10.55 -2.45
C PRO A 82 -8.61 -9.30 -2.89
N MET A 83 -7.28 -9.32 -2.91
CA MET A 83 -6.47 -8.18 -3.35
C MET A 83 -6.75 -7.85 -4.82
N ALA A 84 -6.83 -8.86 -5.69
CA ALA A 84 -7.15 -8.72 -7.10
C ALA A 84 -8.58 -8.22 -7.32
N ALA A 85 -9.55 -8.71 -6.53
CA ALA A 85 -10.93 -8.26 -6.59
C ALA A 85 -11.06 -6.76 -6.22
N VAL A 86 -10.39 -6.32 -5.17
CA VAL A 86 -10.39 -4.89 -4.77
C VAL A 86 -9.72 -4.02 -5.84
N ARG A 87 -8.60 -4.46 -6.43
CA ARG A 87 -7.96 -3.75 -7.56
C ARG A 87 -8.89 -3.62 -8.76
N LYS A 88 -9.67 -4.67 -9.07
CA LYS A 88 -10.68 -4.61 -10.13
C LYS A 88 -11.77 -3.60 -9.80
N LEU A 89 -12.29 -3.62 -8.57
CA LEU A 89 -13.31 -2.67 -8.11
C LEU A 89 -12.89 -1.21 -8.26
N ILE A 90 -11.63 -0.89 -7.93
CA ILE A 90 -11.06 0.47 -8.09
C ILE A 90 -11.28 1.00 -9.52
N THR A 91 -11.12 0.14 -10.53
CA THR A 91 -11.25 0.53 -11.94
C THR A 91 -12.66 0.35 -12.51
N SER A 92 -13.50 -0.48 -11.88
CA SER A 92 -14.83 -0.82 -12.43
C SER A 92 -15.98 0.01 -11.86
N ILE A 93 -15.78 0.67 -10.72
CA ILE A 93 -16.83 1.49 -10.09
C ILE A 93 -17.00 2.79 -10.86
N ASP A 94 -18.22 2.99 -11.37
CA ASP A 94 -18.66 4.26 -11.96
C ASP A 94 -19.09 5.24 -10.86
N LYS A 95 -18.22 6.21 -10.56
CA LYS A 95 -18.46 7.25 -9.55
C LYS A 95 -19.76 8.04 -9.78
N SER A 96 -20.23 8.15 -11.03
CA SER A 96 -21.44 8.91 -11.35
C SER A 96 -22.72 8.25 -10.81
N LYS A 97 -22.66 6.95 -10.55
CA LYS A 97 -23.76 6.14 -10.01
C LYS A 97 -23.63 5.87 -8.50
N LEU A 98 -22.57 6.37 -7.87
CA LEU A 98 -22.30 6.18 -6.45
C LEU A 98 -23.07 7.24 -5.63
N THR A 99 -23.69 6.80 -4.54
CA THR A 99 -24.23 7.65 -3.46
C THR A 99 -23.44 7.36 -2.20
N GLY A 100 -22.80 8.38 -1.62
CA GLY A 100 -21.87 8.23 -0.51
C GLY A 100 -20.43 8.00 -0.97
N LYS A 101 -19.68 7.21 -0.19
CA LYS A 101 -18.24 7.04 -0.33
C LYS A 101 -17.85 5.57 -0.22
N VAL A 102 -16.83 5.16 -0.97
CA VAL A 102 -16.18 3.86 -0.79
C VAL A 102 -14.67 4.04 -0.63
N THR A 103 -14.10 3.47 0.42
CA THR A 103 -12.65 3.35 0.61
C THR A 103 -12.25 1.92 0.28
N LEU A 104 -11.27 1.77 -0.60
CA LEU A 104 -10.79 0.51 -1.13
C LEU A 104 -9.32 0.36 -0.76
N VAL A 105 -8.97 -0.68 0.00
CA VAL A 105 -7.59 -1.00 0.39
C VAL A 105 -7.24 -2.37 -0.18
N PRO A 106 -6.48 -2.47 -1.28
CA PRO A 106 -6.17 -3.75 -1.88
C PRO A 106 -5.32 -4.68 -1.01
N VAL A 107 -4.38 -4.11 -0.26
CA VAL A 107 -3.46 -4.83 0.62
C VAL A 107 -3.32 -4.01 1.89
N VAL A 108 -3.97 -4.45 2.96
CA VAL A 108 -3.89 -3.76 4.26
C VAL A 108 -2.66 -4.19 5.05
N ASN A 109 -2.27 -5.47 4.98
CA ASN A 109 -1.07 -5.98 5.62
C ASN A 109 0.10 -6.07 4.63
N GLU A 110 0.60 -4.91 4.18
CA GLU A 110 1.74 -4.85 3.26
C GLU A 110 2.96 -5.65 3.76
N PRO A 111 3.35 -5.61 5.06
CA PRO A 111 4.48 -6.40 5.55
C PRO A 111 4.28 -7.92 5.44
N ALA A 112 3.06 -8.44 5.62
CA ALA A 112 2.76 -9.85 5.43
C ALA A 112 2.77 -10.24 3.94
N TYR A 113 2.22 -9.36 3.08
CA TYR A 113 2.21 -9.54 1.64
C TYR A 113 3.62 -9.63 1.05
N GLU A 114 4.53 -8.75 1.46
CA GLU A 114 5.93 -8.78 1.02
C GLU A 114 6.64 -10.10 1.34
N ARG A 115 6.23 -10.77 2.42
CA ARG A 115 6.76 -12.09 2.80
C ARG A 115 5.97 -13.27 2.26
N THR A 116 4.85 -13.06 1.55
CA THR A 116 3.95 -14.15 1.14
C THR A 116 3.57 -15.01 2.36
N SER A 117 3.18 -14.35 3.45
CA SER A 117 2.87 -15.01 4.73
C SER A 117 1.49 -14.61 5.22
N ARG A 118 0.88 -15.49 6.01
CA ARG A 118 -0.33 -15.19 6.78
C ARG A 118 -0.10 -14.05 7.78
N THR A 119 1.07 -14.00 8.39
CA THR A 119 1.41 -13.12 9.53
C THR A 119 2.40 -12.01 9.17
N GLY A 120 2.37 -10.94 9.96
CA GLY A 120 3.36 -9.85 9.98
C GLY A 120 4.76 -10.32 10.42
N PRO A 121 5.80 -9.46 10.34
CA PRO A 121 7.16 -9.81 10.75
C PRO A 121 7.28 -10.02 12.26
N ASP A 122 6.26 -9.56 12.99
CA ASP A 122 6.01 -9.75 14.41
C ASP A 122 5.25 -11.05 14.70
N ASP A 123 5.06 -11.91 13.70
CA ASP A 123 4.32 -13.18 13.78
C ASP A 123 2.84 -13.02 14.19
N LEU A 124 2.30 -11.81 14.12
CA LEU A 124 0.90 -11.54 14.43
C LEU A 124 -0.01 -11.75 13.22
N ASP A 125 -1.18 -12.34 13.48
CA ASP A 125 -2.28 -12.46 12.52
C ASP A 125 -3.18 -11.21 12.63
N LEU A 126 -3.16 -10.37 11.60
CA LEU A 126 -3.90 -9.11 11.59
C LEU A 126 -5.40 -9.30 11.88
N ALA A 127 -6.01 -10.41 11.44
CA ALA A 127 -7.43 -10.71 11.68
C ALA A 127 -7.74 -10.99 13.17
N ARG A 128 -6.73 -11.02 14.04
CA ARG A 128 -6.84 -11.20 15.49
C ARG A 128 -6.28 -10.02 16.29
N THR A 129 -5.72 -9.03 15.63
CA THR A 129 -5.01 -7.91 16.28
C THR A 129 -5.89 -6.67 16.45
N PHE A 130 -7.01 -6.56 15.74
CA PHE A 130 -7.94 -5.43 15.89
C PHE A 130 -8.45 -5.29 17.34
N PRO A 131 -8.53 -4.06 17.89
CA PRO A 131 -8.36 -2.75 17.24
C PRO A 131 -6.91 -2.25 17.15
N GLY A 132 -5.91 -3.03 17.58
CA GLY A 132 -4.50 -2.66 17.51
C GLY A 132 -4.05 -1.60 18.52
N SER A 133 -2.85 -1.07 18.30
CA SER A 133 -2.22 -0.04 19.13
C SER A 133 -1.30 0.84 18.27
N PRO A 134 -1.45 2.18 18.29
CA PRO A 134 -0.56 3.10 17.57
C PRO A 134 0.91 3.02 18.03
N ASP A 135 1.14 2.62 19.27
CA ASP A 135 2.48 2.46 19.87
C ASP A 135 2.93 0.99 19.89
N GLY A 136 2.17 0.09 19.26
CA GLY A 136 2.43 -1.35 19.23
C GLY A 136 3.43 -1.78 18.18
N THR A 137 3.49 -3.09 17.94
CA THR A 137 4.19 -3.72 16.81
C THR A 137 3.57 -3.34 15.47
N ILE A 138 4.25 -3.64 14.35
CA ILE A 138 3.79 -3.15 13.03
C ILE A 138 2.37 -3.63 12.68
N THR A 139 2.00 -4.87 13.02
CA THR A 139 0.66 -5.40 12.78
C THR A 139 -0.36 -4.72 13.70
N GLU A 140 0.00 -4.39 14.94
CA GLU A 140 -0.83 -3.60 15.86
C GLU A 140 -1.03 -2.15 15.37
N GLN A 141 0.01 -1.54 14.82
CA GLN A 141 -0.07 -0.19 14.24
C GLN A 141 -0.97 -0.18 13.00
N ILE A 142 -0.84 -1.18 12.11
CA ILE A 142 -1.73 -1.35 10.96
C ILE A 142 -3.19 -1.51 11.42
N ALA A 143 -3.43 -2.39 12.40
CA ALA A 143 -4.76 -2.61 12.96
C ALA A 143 -5.38 -1.34 13.58
N SER A 144 -4.55 -0.44 14.14
CA SER A 144 -5.01 0.83 14.71
C SER A 144 -5.43 1.88 13.67
N GLN A 145 -5.01 1.71 12.41
CA GLN A 145 -5.26 2.67 11.32
C GLN A 145 -6.29 2.18 10.30
N ALA A 146 -6.59 0.88 10.26
CA ALA A 146 -7.51 0.23 9.33
C ALA A 146 -8.97 0.34 9.77
#